data_AF-A0AAU9U8N5-F1
#
_entry.id   AF-A0AAU9U8N5-F1
#
_cell.length_a   1.000
_cell.length_b   1.000
_cell.length_c   1.000
_cell.angle_alpha   90.00
_cell.angle_beta   90.00
_cell.angle_gamma   90.00
#
_symmetry.space_group_name_H-M   'P 1'
#
loop_
_entity.id
_entity.type
_entity.pdbx_description
1 polymer ?
#
loop_
_entity_poly.entity_id
_entity_poly.type
_entity_poly.pdbx_seq_one_letter_code
_entity_poly.pdbx_strand_id
1 'polypeptide(L)'
;MGYILDNCPSLDNCCFSVPLRTAVIIISIIGFFWATFYIFAFTTTGSKTIEDLGIPKSFSKPLRYYHGTFGVLLCGVNVLLFLAAVFESDAFCEVYIWFMVVFWLFTLIMAIAIAFGAIISDAVVFGSMFLLIIFLTMTLSFYFIVIVANYRMTIP
;
A
#
# COMPACT_ATOMS: atom_id res chain seq x y z
N MET A 1 20.50 3.64 23.52
CA MET A 1 19.66 2.77 24.37
C MET A 1 19.49 1.41 23.68
N GLY A 2 20.55 0.60 23.58
CA GLY A 2 20.57 -0.58 22.70
C GLY A 2 21.17 -1.81 23.37
N TYR A 3 20.57 -2.27 24.46
CA TYR A 3 21.04 -3.49 25.16
C TYR A 3 19.91 -4.44 25.60
N ILE A 4 18.64 -4.11 25.32
CA ILE A 4 17.49 -4.95 25.70
C ILE A 4 16.93 -5.75 24.50
N LEU A 5 17.28 -5.38 23.26
CA LEU A 5 16.80 -6.04 22.05
C LEU A 5 17.75 -7.12 21.50
N ASP A 6 19.00 -7.18 21.94
CA ASP A 6 20.03 -8.13 21.43
C ASP A 6 19.71 -9.60 21.72
N ASN A 7 18.73 -9.90 22.58
CA ASN A 7 18.36 -11.26 23.00
C ASN A 7 16.92 -11.64 22.63
N CYS A 8 16.20 -10.85 21.83
CA CYS A 8 14.97 -11.35 21.23
C CYS A 8 15.36 -12.38 20.16
N PRO A 9 14.81 -13.61 20.19
CA PRO A 9 15.07 -14.58 19.13
C PRO A 9 14.70 -13.90 17.81
N SER A 10 15.70 -13.61 16.98
CA SER A 10 15.50 -13.05 15.66
C SER A 10 14.68 -14.09 14.89
N LEU A 11 13.43 -13.76 14.63
CA LEU A 11 12.60 -14.56 13.74
C LEU A 11 13.14 -14.31 12.33
N ASP A 12 14.25 -14.97 11.96
CA ASP A 12 14.92 -14.78 10.66
C ASP A 12 14.01 -15.13 9.46
N ASN A 13 12.88 -15.78 9.74
CA ASN A 13 11.91 -16.22 8.77
C ASN A 13 10.50 -15.65 9.04
N CYS A 14 9.77 -15.30 7.98
CA CYS A 14 8.33 -15.04 8.05
C CYS A 14 7.52 -16.34 7.90
N CYS A 15 6.18 -16.23 7.79
CA CYS A 15 5.31 -17.39 7.53
C CYS A 15 5.87 -18.27 6.38
N PHE A 16 5.77 -19.59 6.55
CA PHE A 16 6.31 -20.60 5.62
C PHE A 16 7.84 -20.67 5.52
N SER A 17 8.57 -20.22 6.53
CA SER A 17 10.04 -20.34 6.61
C SER A 17 10.78 -19.57 5.51
N VAL A 18 10.17 -18.52 4.95
CA VAL A 18 10.82 -17.66 3.95
C VAL A 18 11.73 -16.65 4.68
N PRO A 19 13.00 -16.50 4.28
CA PRO A 19 13.89 -15.51 4.88
C PRO A 19 13.30 -14.10 4.81
N LEU A 20 13.37 -13.35 5.91
CA LEU A 20 12.77 -12.01 6.00
C LEU A 20 13.22 -11.07 4.88
N ARG A 21 14.51 -11.10 4.50
CA ARG A 21 15.05 -10.32 3.39
C ARG A 21 14.34 -10.64 2.06
N THR A 22 14.16 -11.92 1.75
CA THR A 22 13.44 -12.38 0.56
C THR A 22 11.99 -11.95 0.59
N ALA A 23 11.34 -12.04 1.75
CA ALA A 23 9.97 -11.58 1.93
C ALA A 23 9.83 -10.07 1.66
N VAL A 24 10.76 -9.24 2.15
CA VAL A 24 10.77 -7.79 1.87
C VAL A 24 10.97 -7.49 0.38
N ILE A 25 11.86 -8.22 -0.30
CA ILE A 25 12.02 -8.09 -1.76
C ILE A 25 10.71 -8.43 -2.47
N ILE A 26 10.06 -9.55 -2.12
CA ILE A 26 8.78 -9.95 -2.71
C ILE A 26 7.70 -8.87 -2.47
N ILE A 27 7.60 -8.36 -1.25
CA ILE A 27 6.66 -7.28 -0.91
C ILE A 27 6.92 -6.05 -1.77
N SER A 28 8.19 -5.64 -1.94
CA SER A 28 8.54 -4.48 -2.77
C SER A 28 8.12 -4.65 -4.23
N ILE A 29 8.27 -5.85 -4.80
CA ILE A 29 7.88 -6.17 -6.17
C ILE A 29 6.36 -6.16 -6.31
N ILE A 30 5.63 -6.80 -5.38
CA ILE A 30 4.16 -6.80 -5.37
C ILE A 30 3.64 -5.35 -5.26
N GLY A 31 4.24 -4.55 -4.38
CA GLY A 31 3.90 -3.14 -4.22
C GLY A 31 4.17 -2.31 -5.47
N PHE A 32 5.23 -2.63 -6.23
CA PHE A 32 5.53 -1.98 -7.51
C PHE A 32 4.46 -2.28 -8.57
N PHE A 33 4.00 -3.54 -8.67
CA PHE A 33 2.88 -3.89 -9.55
C PHE A 33 1.59 -3.20 -9.11
N TRP A 34 1.35 -3.10 -7.81
CA TRP A 34 0.20 -2.39 -7.27
C TRP A 34 0.23 -0.89 -7.59
N ALA A 35 1.40 -0.25 -7.45
CA ALA A 35 1.62 1.13 -7.85
C ALA A 35 1.35 1.36 -9.34
N THR A 36 1.72 0.39 -10.19
CA THR A 36 1.45 0.45 -11.64
C THR A 36 -0.06 0.47 -11.93
N PHE A 37 -0.86 -0.29 -11.16
CA PHE A 37 -2.33 -0.23 -11.29
C PHE A 37 -2.89 1.16 -10.95
N TYR A 38 -2.38 1.79 -9.90
CA TYR A 38 -2.74 3.16 -9.54
C TYR A 38 -2.36 4.18 -10.63
N ILE A 39 -1.17 4.04 -11.21
CA ILE A 39 -0.72 4.88 -12.33
C ILE A 39 -1.57 4.62 -13.58
N PHE A 40 -1.98 3.38 -13.84
CA PHE A 40 -2.88 3.06 -14.94
C PHE A 40 -4.22 3.78 -14.81
N ALA A 41 -4.80 3.82 -13.61
CA ALA A 41 -6.03 4.58 -13.32
C ALA A 41 -5.88 6.10 -13.59
N PHE A 42 -4.66 6.64 -13.53
CA PHE A 42 -4.37 8.02 -13.93
C PHE A 42 -4.36 8.24 -15.45
N THR A 43 -4.20 7.21 -16.27
CA THR A 43 -4.21 7.36 -17.73
C THR A 43 -5.61 7.70 -18.25
N THR A 44 -5.69 8.31 -19.44
CA THR A 44 -6.98 8.56 -20.10
C THR A 44 -7.76 7.25 -20.33
N THR A 45 -7.06 6.16 -20.63
CA THR A 45 -7.65 4.83 -20.79
C THR A 45 -8.21 4.32 -19.47
N GLY A 46 -7.42 4.33 -18.40
CA GLY A 46 -7.88 3.87 -17.08
C GLY A 46 -9.05 4.69 -16.53
N SER A 47 -9.02 6.01 -16.70
CA SER A 47 -10.14 6.88 -16.32
C SER A 47 -11.43 6.55 -17.07
N LYS A 48 -11.36 6.21 -18.36
CA LYS A 48 -12.52 5.76 -19.14
C LYS A 48 -13.02 4.41 -18.66
N THR A 49 -12.12 3.45 -18.43
CA THR A 49 -12.49 2.14 -17.87
C THR A 49 -13.20 2.27 -16.54
N ILE A 50 -12.77 3.18 -15.67
CA ILE A 50 -13.41 3.45 -14.39
C ILE A 50 -14.82 4.05 -14.56
N GLU A 51 -15.02 4.94 -15.53
CA GLU A 51 -16.35 5.45 -15.89
C GLU A 51 -17.26 4.33 -16.43
N ASP A 52 -16.72 3.45 -17.28
CA ASP A 52 -17.44 2.29 -17.84
C ASP A 52 -17.86 1.29 -16.76
N LEU A 53 -17.10 1.22 -15.66
CA LEU A 53 -17.42 0.42 -14.47
C LEU A 53 -18.47 1.07 -13.56
N GLY A 54 -19.00 2.23 -13.93
CA GLY A 54 -20.12 2.88 -13.24
C GLY A 54 -19.74 3.98 -12.26
N ILE A 55 -18.47 4.42 -12.22
CA ILE A 55 -18.10 5.60 -11.43
C ILE A 55 -18.65 6.87 -12.12
N PRO A 56 -19.40 7.73 -11.41
CA PRO A 56 -19.92 8.95 -12.01
C PRO A 56 -18.78 9.86 -12.49
N LYS A 57 -18.96 10.50 -13.66
CA LYS A 57 -17.97 11.40 -14.28
C LYS A 57 -17.55 12.57 -13.40
N SER A 58 -18.40 12.99 -12.46
CA SER A 58 -18.06 14.01 -11.46
C SER A 58 -16.91 13.59 -10.54
N PHE A 59 -16.75 12.28 -10.30
CA PHE A 59 -15.70 11.72 -9.47
C PHE A 59 -14.49 11.23 -10.26
N SER A 60 -14.63 10.93 -11.56
CA SER A 60 -13.55 10.34 -12.38
C SER A 60 -12.33 11.25 -12.48
N LYS A 61 -12.51 12.56 -12.71
CA LYS A 61 -11.40 13.52 -12.82
C LYS A 61 -10.63 13.69 -11.50
N PRO A 62 -11.26 13.93 -10.34
CA PRO A 62 -10.56 13.91 -9.05
C PRO A 62 -9.86 12.58 -8.74
N LEU A 63 -10.54 11.46 -8.96
CA LEU A 63 -10.00 10.11 -8.75
C LEU A 63 -8.74 9.86 -9.59
N ARG A 64 -8.74 10.31 -10.84
CA ARG A 64 -7.59 10.19 -11.74
C ARG A 64 -6.33 10.80 -11.12
N TYR A 65 -6.38 12.08 -10.72
CA TYR A 65 -5.22 12.77 -10.14
C TYR A 65 -4.78 12.17 -8.81
N TYR A 66 -5.77 11.77 -8.00
CA TYR A 66 -5.54 11.12 -6.73
C TYR A 66 -4.80 9.79 -6.89
N HIS A 67 -5.31 8.88 -7.73
CA HIS A 67 -4.68 7.60 -8.01
C HIS A 67 -3.31 7.77 -8.66
N GLY A 68 -3.13 8.76 -9.55
CA GLY A 68 -1.83 9.04 -10.16
C GLY A 68 -0.78 9.47 -9.14
N THR A 69 -1.13 10.43 -8.28
CA THR A 69 -0.23 10.93 -7.23
C THR A 69 0.15 9.79 -6.29
N PHE A 70 -0.83 9.00 -5.85
CA PHE A 70 -0.58 7.88 -4.96
C PHE A 70 0.15 6.72 -5.61
N GLY A 71 -0.06 6.47 -6.90
CA GLY A 71 0.71 5.49 -7.65
C GLY A 71 2.19 5.85 -7.73
N VAL A 72 2.52 7.13 -7.99
CA VAL A 72 3.92 7.58 -8.02
C VAL A 72 4.57 7.46 -6.63
N LEU A 73 3.87 7.88 -5.58
CA LEU A 73 4.39 7.79 -4.21
C LEU A 73 4.57 6.32 -3.77
N LEU A 74 3.60 5.44 -4.05
CA LEU A 74 3.71 4.00 -3.81
C LEU A 74 4.86 3.38 -4.60
N CYS A 75 5.08 3.80 -5.84
CA CYS A 75 6.21 3.33 -6.64
C CYS A 75 7.53 3.71 -5.97
N GLY A 76 7.68 5.00 -5.60
CA GLY A 76 8.88 5.49 -4.92
C GLY A 76 9.17 4.76 -3.61
N VAL A 77 8.16 4.58 -2.75
CA VAL A 77 8.37 3.90 -1.46
C VAL A 77 8.73 2.43 -1.62
N ASN A 78 8.19 1.74 -2.63
CA ASN A 78 8.53 0.34 -2.87
C ASN A 78 9.92 0.19 -3.49
N VAL A 79 10.37 1.15 -4.30
CA VAL A 79 11.78 1.21 -4.71
C VAL A 79 12.68 1.39 -3.50
N LEU A 80 12.35 2.31 -2.58
CA LEU A 80 13.11 2.47 -1.34
C LEU A 80 13.11 1.20 -0.48
N LEU A 81 11.98 0.49 -0.40
CA LEU A 81 11.92 -0.79 0.32
C LEU A 81 12.80 -1.86 -0.32
N PHE A 82 12.84 -1.93 -1.66
CA PHE A 82 13.76 -2.82 -2.36
C PHE A 82 15.21 -2.47 -2.03
N LEU A 83 15.57 -1.19 -2.05
CA LEU A 83 16.90 -0.71 -1.65
C LEU A 83 17.20 -1.01 -0.17
N ALA A 84 16.18 -0.98 0.71
CA ALA A 84 16.32 -1.39 2.10
C ALA A 84 16.79 -2.84 2.23
N ALA A 85 16.22 -3.74 1.43
CA ALA A 85 16.62 -5.15 1.41
C ALA A 85 17.96 -5.40 0.70
N VAL A 86 18.35 -4.57 -0.28
CA VAL A 86 19.64 -4.70 -0.96
C VAL A 86 20.78 -4.19 -0.09
N PHE A 87 20.62 -3.00 0.49
CA PHE A 87 21.66 -2.31 1.25
C PHE A 87 21.56 -2.54 2.77
N GLU A 88 20.60 -3.33 3.23
CA GLU A 88 20.37 -3.60 4.65
C GLU A 88 20.24 -2.30 5.44
N SER A 89 19.34 -1.42 4.97
CA SER A 89 19.13 -0.08 5.54
C SER A 89 17.86 -0.02 6.36
N ASP A 90 18.01 0.13 7.68
CA ASP A 90 16.90 0.28 8.64
C ASP A 90 16.10 1.57 8.39
N ALA A 91 16.78 2.65 7.98
CA ALA A 91 16.16 3.93 7.66
C ALA A 91 15.16 3.83 6.50
N PHE A 92 15.47 3.05 5.46
CA PHE A 92 14.54 2.84 4.35
C PHE A 92 13.33 1.97 4.76
N CYS A 93 13.53 1.01 5.67
CA CYS A 93 12.41 0.27 6.27
C CYS A 93 11.49 1.20 7.07
N GLU A 94 12.04 2.11 7.89
CA GLU A 94 11.26 3.09 8.65
C GLU A 94 10.46 4.02 7.74
N VAL A 95 11.08 4.54 6.67
CA VAL A 95 10.38 5.38 5.69
C VAL A 95 9.18 4.63 5.10
N TYR A 96 9.35 3.35 4.74
CA TYR A 96 8.25 2.54 4.23
C TYR A 96 7.12 2.36 5.26
N ILE A 97 7.45 2.02 6.51
CA ILE A 97 6.47 1.79 7.58
C ILE A 97 5.62 3.04 7.80
N TRP A 98 6.25 4.18 8.03
CA TRP A 98 5.54 5.43 8.31
C TRP A 98 4.78 5.95 7.10
N PHE A 99 5.36 5.84 5.91
CA PHE A 99 4.66 6.18 4.68
C PHE A 99 3.38 5.37 4.53
N MET A 100 3.43 4.04 4.71
CA MET A 100 2.25 3.19 4.56
C MET A 100 1.16 3.51 5.58
N VAL A 101 1.51 3.78 6.85
CA VAL A 101 0.54 4.18 7.88
C VAL A 101 -0.20 5.46 7.47
N VAL A 102 0.54 6.49 7.07
CA VAL A 102 -0.04 7.77 6.65
C VAL A 102 -0.86 7.62 5.35
N PHE A 103 -0.31 6.89 4.39
CA PHE A 103 -0.94 6.61 3.09
C PHE A 103 -2.32 5.96 3.26
N TRP A 104 -2.42 4.92 4.10
CA TRP A 104 -3.68 4.22 4.33
C TRP A 104 -4.69 5.05 5.10
N LEU A 105 -4.26 5.90 6.04
CA LEU A 105 -5.15 6.84 6.71
C LEU A 105 -5.82 7.78 5.70
N PHE A 106 -5.05 8.41 4.81
CA PHE A 106 -5.60 9.27 3.76
C PHE A 106 -6.50 8.48 2.79
N THR A 107 -6.08 7.26 2.44
CA THR A 107 -6.85 6.40 1.53
C THR A 107 -8.19 6.00 2.12
N LEU A 108 -8.25 5.70 3.41
CA LEU A 108 -9.49 5.36 4.11
C LEU A 108 -10.46 6.55 4.16
N ILE A 109 -9.98 7.75 4.49
CA ILE A 109 -10.82 8.96 4.55
C ILE A 109 -11.47 9.23 3.19
N MET A 110 -10.67 9.15 2.11
CA MET A 110 -11.16 9.35 0.76
C MET A 110 -12.11 8.24 0.32
N ALA A 111 -11.82 6.99 0.70
CA ALA A 111 -12.69 5.86 0.39
C ALA A 111 -14.07 6.00 1.02
N ILE A 112 -14.14 6.44 2.28
CA ILE A 112 -15.39 6.73 2.98
C ILE A 112 -16.17 7.83 2.27
N ALA A 113 -15.50 8.93 1.87
CA ALA A 113 -16.16 10.02 1.16
C ALA A 113 -16.76 9.57 -0.20
N ILE A 114 -16.03 8.77 -0.97
CA ILE A 114 -16.50 8.24 -2.25
C ILE A 114 -17.64 7.25 -2.04
N ALA A 115 -17.52 6.34 -1.08
CA ALA A 115 -18.55 5.37 -0.78
C ALA A 115 -19.85 6.03 -0.31
N PHE A 116 -19.76 7.07 0.52
CA PHE A 116 -20.91 7.86 0.93
C PHE A 116 -21.58 8.57 -0.26
N GLY A 117 -20.78 9.19 -1.14
CA GLY A 117 -21.28 9.81 -2.38
C GLY A 117 -21.96 8.81 -3.32
N ALA A 118 -21.42 7.59 -3.43
CA ALA A 118 -22.02 6.50 -4.19
C ALA A 118 -23.35 6.02 -3.60
N ILE A 119 -23.44 5.86 -2.27
CA ILE A 119 -24.66 5.44 -1.59
C ILE A 119 -25.79 6.46 -1.78
N ILE A 120 -25.50 7.76 -1.67
CA ILE A 120 -26.49 8.83 -1.93
C ILE A 120 -26.97 8.83 -3.39
N SER A 121 -26.13 8.36 -4.31
CA SER A 121 -26.42 8.29 -5.75
C SER A 121 -27.03 6.94 -6.17
N ASP A 122 -27.63 6.20 -5.24
CA ASP A 122 -28.22 4.85 -5.41
C ASP A 122 -27.25 3.76 -5.90
N ALA A 123 -25.94 3.99 -5.84
CA ALA A 123 -24.89 3.03 -6.19
C ALA A 123 -24.37 2.26 -4.97
N VAL A 124 -25.28 1.71 -4.16
CA VAL A 124 -24.97 1.09 -2.85
C VAL A 124 -24.00 -0.09 -2.98
N VAL A 125 -24.20 -0.96 -3.98
CA VAL A 125 -23.33 -2.13 -4.22
C VAL A 125 -21.91 -1.70 -4.54
N PHE A 126 -21.74 -0.65 -5.35
CA PHE A 126 -20.43 -0.11 -5.66
C PHE A 126 -19.74 0.45 -4.42
N GLY A 127 -20.42 1.31 -3.65
CA GLY A 127 -19.85 1.93 -2.46
C GLY A 127 -19.42 0.89 -1.40
N SER A 128 -20.22 -0.15 -1.19
CA SER A 128 -19.92 -1.22 -0.24
C SER A 128 -18.79 -2.14 -0.71
N MET A 129 -18.76 -2.55 -2.00
CA MET A 129 -17.65 -3.32 -2.56
C MET A 129 -16.33 -2.55 -2.54
N PHE A 130 -16.37 -1.25 -2.83
CA PHE A 130 -15.19 -0.39 -2.80
C PHE A 130 -14.58 -0.31 -1.40
N LEU A 131 -15.40 -0.09 -0.37
CA LEU A 131 -14.93 -0.10 1.03
C LEU A 131 -14.35 -1.46 1.44
N LEU A 132 -14.99 -2.56 1.02
CA LEU A 132 -14.49 -3.91 1.31
C LEU A 132 -13.10 -4.13 0.71
N ILE A 133 -12.89 -3.73 -0.56
CA ILE A 133 -11.58 -3.84 -1.23
C ILE A 133 -10.53 -2.99 -0.51
N ILE A 134 -10.86 -1.76 -0.13
CA ILE A 134 -9.94 -0.88 0.63
C ILE A 134 -9.59 -1.50 1.99
N PHE A 135 -10.57 -2.07 2.70
CA PHE A 135 -10.33 -2.71 3.99
C PHE A 135 -9.43 -3.95 3.87
N LEU A 136 -9.67 -4.80 2.87
CA LEU A 136 -8.86 -5.99 2.61
C LEU A 136 -7.42 -5.62 2.25
N THR A 137 -7.24 -4.63 1.37
CA THR A 137 -5.90 -4.18 0.96
C THR A 137 -5.15 -3.50 2.10
N MET A 138 -5.84 -2.74 2.95
CA MET A 138 -5.26 -2.17 4.18
C MET A 138 -4.81 -3.26 5.15
N THR A 139 -5.64 -4.30 5.35
CA THR A 139 -5.29 -5.45 6.22
C THR A 139 -4.06 -6.19 5.71
N LEU A 140 -4.00 -6.44 4.40
CA LEU A 140 -2.82 -7.04 3.76
C LEU A 140 -1.58 -6.16 3.93
N SER A 141 -1.73 -4.84 3.78
CA SER A 141 -0.62 -3.92 3.96
C SER A 141 -0.12 -3.86 5.40
N PHE A 142 -1.00 -3.98 6.39
CA PHE A 142 -0.58 -4.08 7.80
C PHE A 142 0.28 -5.32 8.03
N TYR A 143 -0.10 -6.46 7.43
CA TYR A 143 0.74 -7.66 7.48
C TYR A 143 2.13 -7.43 6.86
N PHE A 144 2.20 -6.73 5.71
CA PHE A 144 3.49 -6.35 5.12
C PHE A 144 4.30 -5.40 5.99
N ILE A 145 3.67 -4.42 6.64
CA ILE A 145 4.33 -3.52 7.60
C ILE A 145 4.97 -4.33 8.73
N VAL A 146 4.28 -5.32 9.28
CA VAL A 146 4.83 -6.20 10.34
C VAL A 146 6.05 -6.98 9.84
N ILE A 147 6.01 -7.52 8.62
CA ILE A 147 7.19 -8.20 8.04
C ILE A 147 8.37 -7.24 7.89
N VAL A 148 8.14 -6.04 7.37
CA VAL A 148 9.19 -5.04 7.18
C VAL A 148 9.75 -4.55 8.52
N ALA A 149 8.90 -4.37 9.54
CA ALA A 149 9.33 -4.02 10.89
C ALA A 149 10.17 -5.13 11.52
N ASN A 150 9.80 -6.39 11.33
CA ASN A 150 10.59 -7.53 11.79
C ASN A 150 11.94 -7.61 11.07
N TYR A 151 11.97 -7.43 9.75
CA TYR A 151 13.22 -7.36 8.99
C TYR A 151 14.13 -6.23 9.48
N ARG A 152 13.58 -5.05 9.73
CA ARG A 152 14.32 -3.91 10.29
C ARG A 152 15.06 -4.29 11.58
N MET A 153 14.41 -5.02 12.48
CA MET A 153 15.02 -5.45 13.75
C MET A 153 16.14 -6.49 13.58
N THR A 154 16.28 -7.10 12.40
CA THR A 154 17.37 -8.04 12.08
C THR A 154 18.58 -7.38 11.43
N ILE A 155 18.48 -6.11 11.06
CA ILE A 155 19.58 -5.34 10.47
C ILE A 155 20.51 -4.88 11.60
N PRO A 156 21.84 -5.09 11.49
CA PRO A 156 22.83 -4.74 12.51
C PRO A 156 23.07 -3.23 12.67
#